data_AF-A0A4P7HC53-F1
#
_entry.id   AF-A0A4P7HC53-F1
#
_cell.length_a   1.000
_cell.length_b   1.000
_cell.length_c   1.000
_cell.angle_alpha   90.00
_cell.angle_beta   90.00
_cell.angle_gamma   90.00
#
_symmetry.space_group_name_H-M   'P 1'
#
loop_
_entity.id
_entity.type
_entity.pdbx_description
1 polymer ?
#
loop_
_entity_poly.entity_id
_entity_poly.type
_entity_poly.pdbx_seq_one_letter_code
_entity_poly.pdbx_strand_id
1 'polypeptide(L)'
;MNEMSYLAQSAFPLIWILIAVVGALIRTRHSPSRAAALETWQRWWAVAALGCGSLWMTIAFLTVPDVMATAIGFDRTPFLFEIAFANLGLAVVGFRAASATARERITIGLGAGMFLWGAAIGHVYQWFANGDHAPGNTGGVLVYDLLLPAIMIGLALRSQQLAATGRPTFAPA
;
A
#
# COMPACT_ATOMS: atom_id res chain seq x y z
N MET A 1 -26.97 -3.78 -8.41
CA MET A 1 -25.69 -4.30 -8.93
C MET A 1 -25.72 -5.82 -8.84
N ASN A 2 -25.24 -6.55 -9.86
CA ASN A 2 -25.18 -8.02 -9.76
C ASN A 2 -23.94 -8.45 -8.96
N GLU A 3 -23.94 -9.67 -8.42
CA GLU A 3 -22.89 -10.17 -7.52
C GLU A 3 -21.50 -10.13 -8.15
N MET A 4 -21.39 -10.52 -9.42
CA MET A 4 -20.11 -10.50 -10.15
C MET A 4 -19.51 -9.09 -10.29
N SER A 5 -20.35 -8.08 -10.54
CA SER A 5 -19.90 -6.69 -10.62
C SER A 5 -19.47 -6.14 -9.26
N TYR A 6 -20.17 -6.52 -8.19
CA TYR A 6 -19.79 -6.16 -6.82
C TYR A 6 -18.42 -6.74 -6.46
N LEU A 7 -18.24 -8.06 -6.66
CA LEU A 7 -16.98 -8.74 -6.37
C LEU A 7 -15.80 -8.15 -7.15
N ALA A 8 -16.01 -7.85 -8.44
CA ALA A 8 -14.97 -7.22 -9.26
C ALA A 8 -14.57 -5.84 -8.76
N GLN A 9 -15.55 -5.00 -8.38
CA GLN A 9 -15.28 -3.65 -7.86
C GLN A 9 -14.59 -3.72 -6.50
N SER A 10 -15.06 -4.58 -5.58
CA SER A 10 -14.45 -4.77 -4.27
C SER A 10 -13.05 -5.36 -4.33
N ALA A 11 -12.75 -6.21 -5.32
CA ALA A 11 -11.43 -6.78 -5.49
C ALA A 11 -10.46 -5.87 -6.24
N PHE A 12 -10.95 -4.87 -6.99
CA PHE A 12 -10.13 -4.04 -7.87
C PHE A 12 -8.88 -3.44 -7.20
N PRO A 13 -8.95 -2.90 -5.96
CA PRO A 13 -7.76 -2.35 -5.29
C PRO A 13 -6.60 -3.35 -5.15
N LEU A 14 -6.88 -4.66 -5.14
CA LEU A 14 -5.87 -5.71 -5.02
C LEU A 14 -4.98 -5.86 -6.25
N ILE A 15 -5.34 -5.24 -7.38
CA ILE A 15 -4.54 -5.29 -8.62
C ILE A 15 -3.10 -4.82 -8.39
N TRP A 16 -2.90 -3.78 -7.57
CA TRP A 16 -1.58 -3.21 -7.30
C TRP A 16 -0.71 -4.13 -6.42
N ILE A 17 -1.33 -4.79 -5.44
CA ILE A 17 -0.69 -5.85 -4.65
C ILE A 17 -0.33 -7.02 -5.56
N LEU A 18 -1.25 -7.44 -6.43
CA LEU A 18 -1.01 -8.54 -7.37
C LEU A 18 0.17 -8.24 -8.30
N ILE A 19 0.23 -7.04 -8.88
CA ILE A 19 1.36 -6.58 -9.71
C ILE A 19 2.67 -6.64 -8.92
N ALA A 20 2.68 -6.12 -7.68
CA ALA A 20 3.87 -6.14 -6.83
C ALA A 20 4.34 -7.58 -6.52
N VAL A 21 3.41 -8.47 -6.14
CA VAL A 21 3.70 -9.88 -5.82
C VAL A 21 4.22 -10.61 -7.05
N VAL A 22 3.51 -10.55 -8.18
CA VAL A 22 3.89 -11.24 -9.42
C VAL A 22 5.23 -10.72 -9.93
N GLY A 23 5.41 -9.40 -9.96
CA GLY A 23 6.67 -8.78 -10.36
C GLY A 23 7.86 -9.21 -9.48
N ALA A 24 7.65 -9.25 -8.16
CA ALA A 24 8.66 -9.71 -7.22
C ALA A 24 8.98 -11.20 -7.37
N LEU A 25 7.96 -12.07 -7.50
CA LEU A 25 8.14 -13.51 -7.70
C LEU A 25 8.95 -13.79 -8.98
N ILE A 26 8.57 -13.16 -10.10
CA ILE A 26 9.27 -13.33 -11.38
C ILE A 26 10.73 -12.88 -11.26
N ARG A 27 10.99 -11.74 -10.61
CA ARG A 27 12.35 -11.19 -10.50
C ARG A 27 13.22 -11.91 -9.48
N THR A 28 12.63 -12.54 -8.46
CA THR A 28 13.38 -13.21 -7.40
C THR A 28 13.71 -14.68 -7.66
N ARG A 29 13.16 -15.28 -8.73
CA ARG A 29 13.41 -16.68 -9.12
C ARG A 29 14.90 -17.06 -9.26
N HIS A 30 15.75 -16.09 -9.58
CA HIS A 30 17.20 -16.26 -9.72
C HIS A 30 17.98 -15.25 -8.87
N SER A 31 17.41 -14.79 -7.75
CA SER A 31 18.13 -13.86 -6.88
C SER A 31 19.38 -14.53 -6.30
N PRO A 32 20.56 -13.85 -6.36
CA PRO A 32 21.82 -14.42 -5.92
C PRO A 32 21.93 -14.57 -4.40
N SER A 33 21.05 -13.90 -3.64
CA SER A 33 21.03 -13.98 -2.18
C SER A 33 19.66 -13.60 -1.62
N ARG A 34 19.41 -13.95 -0.35
CA ARG A 34 18.22 -13.51 0.38
C ARG A 34 18.11 -11.99 0.49
N ALA A 35 19.23 -11.29 0.62
CA ALA A 35 19.26 -9.83 0.68
C ALA A 35 18.85 -9.22 -0.67
N ALA A 36 19.34 -9.76 -1.79
CA ALA A 36 18.95 -9.30 -3.13
C ALA A 36 17.46 -9.59 -3.42
N ALA A 37 16.95 -10.74 -2.95
CA ALA A 37 15.53 -11.05 -3.05
C ALA A 37 14.69 -10.04 -2.25
N LEU A 38 15.03 -9.78 -0.99
CA LEU A 38 14.31 -8.81 -0.16
C LEU A 38 14.32 -7.41 -0.76
N GLU A 39 15.46 -6.93 -1.25
CA GLU A 39 15.54 -5.63 -1.94
C GLU A 39 14.60 -5.56 -3.15
N THR A 40 14.51 -6.66 -3.91
CA THR A 40 13.58 -6.78 -5.05
C THR A 40 12.13 -6.68 -4.59
N TRP A 41 11.74 -7.46 -3.59
CA TRP A 41 10.40 -7.40 -2.99
C TRP A 41 10.07 -6.01 -2.48
N GLN A 42 11.01 -5.38 -1.79
CA GLN A 42 10.85 -4.04 -1.24
C GLN A 42 10.57 -3.00 -2.32
N ARG A 43 11.29 -3.06 -3.45
CA ARG A 43 11.11 -2.14 -4.58
C ARG A 43 9.78 -2.35 -5.28
N TRP A 44 9.36 -3.60 -5.50
CA TRP A 44 8.05 -3.88 -6.07
C TRP A 44 6.92 -3.40 -5.17
N TRP A 45 7.03 -3.63 -3.87
CA TRP A 45 6.04 -3.15 -2.90
C TRP A 45 6.00 -1.62 -2.85
N ALA A 46 7.17 -0.96 -2.82
CA ALA A 46 7.28 0.50 -2.77
C ALA A 46 6.75 1.17 -4.04
N VAL A 47 7.16 0.69 -5.22
CA VAL A 47 6.83 1.33 -6.50
C VAL A 47 5.46 0.92 -6.98
N ALA A 48 5.17 -0.38 -7.08
CA ALA A 48 3.94 -0.85 -7.71
C ALA A 48 2.75 -0.74 -6.75
N ALA A 49 2.87 -1.26 -5.52
CA ALA A 49 1.77 -1.20 -4.57
C ALA A 49 1.59 0.22 -4.04
N LEU A 50 2.55 0.76 -3.27
CA LEU A 50 2.39 2.09 -2.65
C LEU A 50 2.40 3.23 -3.67
N GLY A 51 3.44 3.32 -4.50
CA GLY A 51 3.65 4.43 -5.44
C GLY A 51 2.55 4.54 -6.49
N CYS A 52 2.47 3.56 -7.39
CA CYS A 52 1.51 3.55 -8.50
C CYS A 52 0.06 3.41 -8.00
N GLY A 53 -0.20 2.58 -6.98
CA GLY A 53 -1.53 2.43 -6.41
C GLY A 53 -2.08 3.74 -5.85
N SER A 54 -1.27 4.46 -5.05
CA SER A 54 -1.70 5.75 -4.50
C SER A 54 -1.78 6.83 -5.58
N LEU A 55 -0.87 6.85 -6.57
CA LEU A 55 -0.96 7.78 -7.69
C LEU A 55 -2.24 7.57 -8.51
N TRP A 56 -2.64 6.32 -8.71
CA TRP A 56 -3.90 6.00 -9.35
C TRP A 56 -5.09 6.53 -8.54
N MET A 57 -5.10 6.37 -7.21
CA MET A 57 -6.14 6.95 -6.34
C MET A 57 -6.19 8.48 -6.47
N THR A 58 -5.03 9.16 -6.47
CA THR A 58 -4.97 10.62 -6.67
C THR A 58 -5.62 11.01 -7.99
N ILE A 59 -5.24 10.37 -9.09
CA ILE A 59 -5.78 10.68 -10.41
C ILE A 59 -7.29 10.41 -10.44
N ALA A 60 -7.74 9.27 -9.91
CA ALA A 60 -9.15 8.91 -9.89
C ALA A 60 -10.01 9.92 -9.12
N PHE A 61 -9.61 10.30 -7.90
CA PHE A 61 -10.36 11.27 -7.10
C PHE A 61 -10.36 12.69 -7.70
N LEU A 62 -9.31 13.07 -8.44
CA LEU A 62 -9.26 14.39 -9.11
C LEU A 62 -10.04 14.43 -10.42
N THR A 63 -10.04 13.34 -11.19
CA THR A 63 -10.57 13.33 -12.56
C THR A 63 -12.00 12.80 -12.67
N VAL A 64 -12.36 11.83 -11.82
CA VAL A 64 -13.69 11.21 -11.80
C VAL A 64 -14.28 11.15 -10.38
N PRO A 65 -14.35 12.28 -9.65
CA PRO A 65 -14.76 12.31 -8.25
C PRO A 65 -16.16 11.74 -7.99
N ASP A 66 -17.13 11.92 -8.91
CA ASP A 66 -18.49 11.37 -8.74
C ASP A 66 -18.51 9.84 -8.74
N VAL A 67 -17.66 9.24 -9.59
CA VAL A 67 -17.50 7.78 -9.65
C VAL A 67 -16.86 7.28 -8.37
N MET A 68 -15.83 7.97 -7.88
CA MET A 68 -15.15 7.59 -6.65
C MET A 68 -16.06 7.75 -5.42
N ALA A 69 -16.84 8.83 -5.33
CA ALA A 69 -17.82 9.07 -4.28
C ALA A 69 -18.83 7.91 -4.21
N THR A 70 -19.40 7.56 -5.36
CA THR A 70 -20.33 6.43 -5.50
C THR A 70 -19.67 5.11 -5.11
N ALA A 71 -18.43 4.87 -5.56
CA ALA A 71 -17.72 3.64 -5.29
C ALA A 71 -17.46 3.42 -3.79
N ILE A 72 -17.13 4.49 -3.06
CA ILE A 72 -16.85 4.43 -1.62
C ILE A 72 -18.10 4.67 -0.74
N GLY A 73 -19.28 4.90 -1.32
CA GLY A 73 -20.53 5.08 -0.57
C GLY A 73 -20.74 6.46 0.05
N PHE A 74 -19.99 7.48 -0.40
CA PHE A 74 -20.00 8.84 0.18
C PHE A 74 -20.57 9.85 -0.80
N ASP A 75 -21.11 10.95 -0.27
CA ASP A 75 -21.46 12.12 -1.08
C ASP A 75 -20.21 12.82 -1.62
N ARG A 76 -20.36 13.48 -2.77
CA ARG A 76 -19.32 14.34 -3.32
C ARG A 76 -19.16 15.59 -2.47
N THR A 77 -18.11 15.60 -1.66
CA THR A 77 -17.72 16.71 -0.78
C THR A 77 -16.24 17.07 -0.97
N PRO A 78 -15.75 18.21 -0.45
CA PRO A 78 -14.33 18.57 -0.50
C PRO A 78 -13.37 17.52 0.07
N PHE A 79 -13.88 16.62 0.93
CA PHE A 79 -13.14 15.47 1.45
C PHE A 79 -12.48 14.63 0.36
N LEU A 80 -13.10 14.47 -0.81
CA LEU A 80 -12.51 13.69 -1.91
C LEU A 80 -11.21 14.31 -2.44
N PHE A 81 -11.10 15.64 -2.42
CA PHE A 81 -9.89 16.34 -2.79
C PHE A 81 -8.77 16.11 -1.76
N GLU A 82 -9.12 16.10 -0.47
CA GLU A 82 -8.16 15.79 0.61
C GLU A 82 -7.66 14.34 0.49
N ILE A 83 -8.54 13.38 0.22
CA ILE A 83 -8.13 11.98 -0.04
C ILE A 83 -7.16 11.91 -1.23
N ALA A 84 -7.42 12.67 -2.30
CA ALA A 84 -6.56 12.67 -3.47
C ALA A 84 -5.12 13.12 -3.13
N PHE A 85 -4.99 14.18 -2.33
CA PHE A 85 -3.68 14.73 -1.95
C PHE A 85 -3.00 13.94 -0.84
N ALA A 86 -3.76 13.30 0.06
CA ALA A 86 -3.21 12.31 0.98
C ALA A 86 -2.54 11.17 0.20
N ASN A 87 -3.23 10.64 -0.81
CA ASN A 87 -2.69 9.62 -1.71
C ASN A 87 -1.52 10.14 -2.57
N LEU A 88 -1.51 11.42 -2.94
CA LEU A 88 -0.38 12.00 -3.67
C LEU A 88 0.88 11.99 -2.79
N GLY A 89 0.73 12.35 -1.51
CA GLY A 89 1.80 12.24 -0.52
C GLY A 89 2.33 10.81 -0.41
N LEU A 90 1.43 9.83 -0.32
CA LEU A 90 1.78 8.40 -0.32
C LEU A 90 2.51 7.96 -1.58
N ALA A 91 2.08 8.42 -2.76
CA ALA A 91 2.72 8.10 -4.04
C ALA A 91 4.17 8.60 -4.07
N VAL A 92 4.39 9.85 -3.66
CA VAL A 92 5.72 10.47 -3.60
C VAL A 92 6.66 9.69 -2.69
N VAL A 93 6.23 9.37 -1.47
CA VAL A 93 7.08 8.60 -0.54
C VAL A 93 7.23 7.14 -0.97
N GLY A 94 6.24 6.56 -1.65
CA GLY A 94 6.33 5.22 -2.25
C GLY A 94 7.43 5.14 -3.31
N PHE A 95 7.49 6.10 -4.23
CA PHE A 95 8.59 6.15 -5.20
C PHE A 95 9.93 6.42 -4.54
N ARG A 96 9.98 7.32 -3.53
CA ARG A 96 11.20 7.56 -2.75
C ARG A 96 11.70 6.28 -2.06
N ALA A 97 10.80 5.42 -1.60
CA ALA A 97 11.14 4.20 -0.91
C ALA A 97 11.89 3.17 -1.79
N ALA A 98 11.81 3.28 -3.12
CA ALA A 98 12.51 2.38 -4.04
C ALA A 98 14.03 2.39 -3.85
N SER A 99 14.61 3.54 -3.52
CA SER A 99 16.05 3.73 -3.26
C SER A 99 16.37 4.09 -1.80
N ALA A 100 15.38 4.02 -0.91
CA ALA A 100 15.53 4.38 0.49
C ALA A 100 16.28 3.31 1.30
N THR A 101 16.88 3.74 2.39
CA THR A 101 17.47 2.82 3.38
C THR A 101 16.37 2.02 4.10
N ALA A 102 16.73 0.89 4.71
CA ALA A 102 15.77 0.11 5.51
C ALA A 102 15.09 0.96 6.61
N ARG A 103 15.85 1.82 7.31
CA ARG A 103 15.30 2.70 8.35
C ARG A 103 14.29 3.70 7.76
N GLU A 104 14.64 4.34 6.65
CA GLU A 104 13.74 5.28 5.98
C GLU A 104 12.47 4.59 5.47
N ARG A 105 12.58 3.35 4.95
CA ARG A 105 11.43 2.55 4.53
C ARG A 105 10.50 2.19 5.70
N ILE A 106 11.03 1.98 6.91
CA ILE A 106 10.20 1.82 8.11
C ILE A 106 9.45 3.12 8.40
N THR A 107 10.12 4.27 8.37
CA THR A 107 9.46 5.57 8.57
C THR A 107 8.37 5.83 7.53
N ILE A 108 8.64 5.55 6.26
CA ILE A 108 7.64 5.67 5.18
C ILE A 108 6.48 4.72 5.42
N GLY A 109 6.76 3.46 5.79
CA GLY A 109 5.72 2.48 6.11
C GLY A 109 4.83 2.91 7.29
N LEU A 110 5.40 3.50 8.34
CA LEU A 110 4.64 4.05 9.46
C LEU A 110 3.78 5.24 9.03
N GLY A 111 4.34 6.16 8.23
CA GLY A 111 3.59 7.31 7.68
C GLY A 111 2.42 6.87 6.79
N ALA A 112 2.66 5.91 5.90
CA ALA A 112 1.60 5.29 5.10
C ALA A 112 0.56 4.60 5.98
N GLY A 113 1.00 3.92 7.05
CA GLY A 113 0.14 3.29 8.05
C GLY A 113 -0.78 4.27 8.75
N MET A 114 -0.35 5.48 9.10
CA MET A 114 -1.22 6.45 9.77
C MET A 114 -2.43 6.84 8.91
N PHE A 115 -2.24 6.99 7.60
CA PHE A 115 -3.36 7.23 6.69
C PHE A 115 -4.17 5.95 6.45
N LEU A 116 -3.52 4.88 6.01
CA LEU A 116 -4.20 3.66 5.56
C LEU A 116 -4.86 2.88 6.71
N TRP A 117 -4.21 2.73 7.86
CA TRP A 117 -4.86 2.10 9.02
C TRP A 117 -5.98 2.96 9.60
N GLY A 118 -5.83 4.30 9.53
CA GLY A 118 -6.93 5.22 9.85
C GLY A 118 -8.13 5.01 8.92
N ALA A 119 -7.88 4.90 7.62
CA ALA A 119 -8.90 4.59 6.62
C ALA A 119 -9.55 3.23 6.88
N ALA A 120 -8.78 2.17 7.17
CA ALA A 120 -9.33 0.86 7.52
C ALA A 120 -10.28 0.91 8.74
N ILE A 121 -9.91 1.65 9.79
CA ILE A 121 -10.78 1.86 10.95
C ILE A 121 -12.06 2.59 10.52
N GLY A 122 -11.92 3.63 9.67
CA GLY A 122 -13.04 4.35 9.09
C GLY A 122 -13.97 3.44 8.29
N HIS A 123 -13.44 2.61 7.39
CA HIS A 123 -14.19 1.63 6.60
C HIS A 123 -14.95 0.64 7.49
N VAL A 124 -14.30 0.08 8.51
CA VAL A 124 -14.95 -0.82 9.48
C VAL A 124 -16.07 -0.11 10.23
N TYR A 125 -15.84 1.13 10.67
CA TYR A 125 -16.88 1.93 11.32
C TYR A 125 -18.07 2.19 10.39
N GLN A 126 -17.83 2.64 9.15
CA GLN A 126 -18.89 2.89 8.17
C GLN A 126 -19.68 1.62 7.85
N TRP A 127 -18.99 0.48 7.73
CA TRP A 127 -19.62 -0.81 7.49
C TRP A 127 -20.58 -1.17 8.63
N PHE A 128 -20.13 -1.17 9.88
CA PHE A 128 -20.96 -1.64 11.00
C PHE A 128 -21.94 -0.61 11.54
N ALA A 129 -21.53 0.66 11.65
CA ALA A 129 -22.33 1.71 12.28
C ALA A 129 -23.33 2.35 11.30
N ASN A 130 -22.97 2.46 10.02
CA ASN A 130 -23.77 3.17 9.02
C ASN A 130 -24.30 2.26 7.91
N GLY A 131 -23.99 0.96 7.93
CA GLY A 131 -24.46 0.00 6.94
C GLY A 131 -23.91 0.24 5.53
N ASP A 132 -22.76 0.91 5.42
CA ASP A 132 -22.12 1.19 4.14
C ASP A 132 -21.42 -0.05 3.60
N HIS A 133 -22.11 -0.76 2.71
CA HIS A 133 -21.61 -1.93 1.99
C HIS A 133 -21.15 -1.58 0.57
N ALA A 134 -20.86 -0.32 0.26
CA ALA A 134 -20.34 0.05 -1.05
C ALA A 134 -19.06 -0.73 -1.37
N PRO A 135 -18.85 -1.13 -2.64
CA PRO A 135 -17.75 -2.01 -3.00
C PRO A 135 -16.37 -1.40 -2.78
N GLY A 136 -16.24 -0.08 -2.88
CA GLY A 136 -15.02 0.67 -2.56
C GLY A 136 -14.85 1.00 -1.07
N ASN A 137 -15.85 0.71 -0.23
CA ASN A 137 -15.77 0.84 1.23
C ASN A 137 -15.48 -0.51 1.92
N THR A 138 -15.68 -1.63 1.21
CA THR A 138 -15.59 -2.99 1.76
C THR A 138 -14.72 -3.90 0.89
N GLY A 139 -14.25 -5.01 1.43
CA GLY A 139 -13.48 -6.01 0.66
C GLY A 139 -12.00 -5.65 0.48
N GLY A 140 -11.54 -5.56 -0.77
CA GLY A 140 -10.12 -5.47 -1.12
C GLY A 140 -9.41 -4.23 -0.59
N VAL A 141 -10.14 -3.12 -0.40
CA VAL A 141 -9.58 -1.91 0.22
C VAL A 141 -9.11 -2.15 1.66
N LEU A 142 -9.86 -2.92 2.46
CA LEU A 142 -9.47 -3.26 3.84
C LEU A 142 -8.18 -4.08 3.88
N VAL A 143 -8.05 -5.01 2.95
CA VAL A 143 -6.83 -5.83 2.80
C VAL A 143 -5.65 -4.95 2.41
N TYR A 144 -5.87 -4.03 1.47
CA TYR A 144 -4.85 -3.09 1.02
C TYR A 144 -4.38 -2.19 2.16
N ASP A 145 -5.32 -1.56 2.85
CA ASP A 145 -5.06 -0.61 3.93
C ASP A 145 -4.29 -1.24 5.09
N LEU A 146 -4.63 -2.48 5.45
CA LEU A 146 -3.97 -3.20 6.52
C LEU A 146 -2.60 -3.71 6.09
N LEU A 147 -2.54 -4.48 4.99
CA LEU A 147 -1.37 -5.26 4.63
C LEU A 147 -0.27 -4.41 3.99
N LEU A 148 -0.60 -3.37 3.24
CA LEU A 148 0.41 -2.62 2.51
C LEU A 148 1.45 -1.98 3.45
N PRO A 149 1.07 -1.19 4.48
CA PRO A 149 2.04 -0.64 5.42
C PRO A 149 2.76 -1.74 6.21
N ALA A 150 2.01 -2.74 6.69
CA ALA A 150 2.55 -3.82 7.52
C ALA A 150 3.64 -4.62 6.80
N ILE A 151 3.41 -5.00 5.54
CA ILE A 151 4.38 -5.73 4.71
C ILE A 151 5.58 -4.84 4.41
N MET A 152 5.37 -3.56 4.09
CA MET A 152 6.48 -2.64 3.84
C MET A 152 7.42 -2.53 5.05
N ILE A 153 6.86 -2.34 6.24
CA ILE A 153 7.61 -2.31 7.51
C ILE A 153 8.31 -3.65 7.75
N GLY A 154 7.60 -4.78 7.61
CA GLY A 154 8.14 -6.12 7.86
C GLY A 154 9.33 -6.46 6.96
N LEU A 155 9.22 -6.18 5.66
CA LEU A 155 10.32 -6.38 4.71
C LEU A 155 11.53 -5.48 5.05
N ALA A 156 11.28 -4.23 5.46
CA ALA A 156 12.34 -3.29 5.82
C ALA A 156 13.07 -3.68 7.12
N LEU A 157 12.33 -4.11 8.14
CA LEU A 157 12.90 -4.68 9.37
C LEU A 157 13.76 -5.90 9.06
N ARG A 158 13.30 -6.78 8.17
CA ARG A 158 14.07 -7.96 7.77
C ARG A 158 15.36 -7.60 7.04
N SER A 159 15.31 -6.61 6.16
CA SER A 159 16.50 -6.07 5.49
C SER A 159 17.52 -5.51 6.50
N GLN A 160 17.06 -4.77 7.51
CA GLN A 160 17.91 -4.23 8.56
C GLN A 160 18.61 -5.32 9.38
N GLN A 161 17.89 -6.40 9.74
CA GLN A 161 18.44 -7.52 10.49
C GLN A 161 19.57 -8.22 9.72
N LEU A 162 19.38 -8.49 8.43
CA LEU A 162 20.39 -9.14 7.59
C LEU A 162 21.67 -8.30 7.47
N ALA A 163 21.53 -6.98 7.35
CA ALA A 163 22.67 -6.07 7.30
C ALA A 163 23.47 -6.05 8.62
N ALA A 164 22.80 -6.20 9.76
CA ALA A 164 23.47 -6.27 11.06
C ALA A 164 24.25 -7.59 11.25
N THR A 165 23.69 -8.72 10.82
CA THR A 165 24.34 -10.04 10.93
C THR A 165 25.57 -10.22 10.04
N GLY A 166 25.72 -9.40 8.99
CA GLY A 166 26.84 -9.47 8.05
C GLY A 166 28.06 -8.62 8.43
N ARG A 167 28.01 -7.83 9.52
CA ARG A 167 29.17 -7.03 9.97
C ARG A 167 30.11 -7.90 10.82
N PRO A 168 31.40 -8.03 10.47
CA PRO A 168 32.37 -8.64 11.37
C PRO A 168 32.48 -7.80 12.65
N THR A 169 32.26 -8.44 13.79
CA THR A 169 32.53 -7.84 15.10
C THR A 169 34.05 -7.75 15.28
N PHE A 170 34.63 -6.58 15.02
CA PHE A 170 35.96 -6.28 15.52
C PHE A 170 35.85 -6.11 17.04
N ALA A 171 36.30 -7.12 17.79
CA ALA A 171 36.48 -6.99 19.23
C ALA A 171 37.64 -6.01 19.48
N PRO A 172 37.49 -5.03 20.40
CA PRO A 172 38.62 -4.22 20.83
C PRO A 172 39.61 -5.11 21.60
N ALA A 173 40.89 -4.99 21.24
CA ALA A 173 42.01 -5.64 21.91
C ALA A 173 42.28 -5.03 23.29
#